data_AF-A0A523TPL5-F1
#
_entry.id   AF-A0A523TPL5-F1
#
_cell.length_a   1.000
_cell.length_b   1.000
_cell.length_c   1.000
_cell.angle_alpha   90.00
_cell.angle_beta   90.00
_cell.angle_gamma   90.00
#
_symmetry.space_group_name_H-M   'P 1'
#
loop_
_entity.id
_entity.type
_entity.pdbx_description
1 polymer ?
#
loop_
_entity_poly.entity_id
_entity_poly.type
_entity_poly.pdbx_seq_one_letter_code
_entity_poly.pdbx_strand_id
1 'polypeptide(L)'
;MVGRVVVIVWWLSGRRRAIDTPSKDSANLRDKRLVFYQADIDKINKVLEEFLKLSDSKANLLIDKEGHLVTKAGHTETYDMSTVSALVAGSFAATREMARLLGEDEFSLLFHQGKRDNIQLTLIGDRTIMATIFDERTTIGMVRLYAKEASMKLAKTFEEIDKRIDDGTAGLSDDFGAEAEGRLDEFFG
;
A
#
# COMPACT_ATOMS: atom_id res chain seq x y z
N MET A 1 2.44 2.82 57.98
CA MET A 1 1.21 2.07 58.35
C MET A 1 0.69 1.42 57.07
N VAL A 2 1.15 0.19 56.80
CA VAL A 2 0.35 -1.05 56.61
C VAL A 2 -0.37 -1.13 55.26
N GLY A 3 0.01 -2.12 54.43
CA GLY A 3 -0.68 -2.37 53.16
C GLY A 3 -0.18 -3.51 52.24
N ARG A 4 0.15 -4.68 52.79
CA ARG A 4 0.11 -6.05 52.17
C ARG A 4 0.95 -6.40 50.91
N VAL A 5 1.95 -7.22 51.21
CA VAL A 5 2.54 -8.40 50.53
C VAL A 5 1.57 -9.22 49.65
N VAL A 6 2.02 -9.66 48.46
CA VAL A 6 2.07 -11.08 48.04
C VAL A 6 3.27 -11.30 47.10
N VAL A 7 4.20 -12.14 47.55
CA VAL A 7 5.28 -12.75 46.75
C VAL A 7 4.81 -14.14 46.39
N ILE A 8 4.93 -14.54 45.11
CA ILE A 8 5.02 -15.96 44.74
C ILE A 8 6.18 -16.13 43.77
N VAL A 9 7.25 -16.72 44.28
CA VAL A 9 8.37 -17.30 43.54
C VAL A 9 8.08 -18.79 43.38
N TRP A 10 8.19 -19.32 42.17
CA TRP A 10 8.41 -20.75 41.94
C TRP A 10 9.80 -20.94 41.34
N TRP A 11 10.67 -21.64 42.06
CA TRP A 11 11.96 -22.13 41.61
C TRP A 11 11.93 -23.67 41.67
N LEU A 12 12.33 -24.32 40.57
CA LEU A 12 13.12 -25.58 40.48
C LEU A 12 12.73 -26.40 39.23
N SER A 13 13.49 -26.21 38.15
CA SER A 13 14.15 -27.32 37.44
C SER A 13 15.09 -26.74 36.40
N GLY A 14 16.32 -27.25 36.39
CA GLY A 14 17.42 -26.72 35.60
C GLY A 14 17.21 -26.87 34.10
N ARG A 15 17.42 -25.75 33.39
CA ARG A 15 18.01 -25.75 32.05
C ARG A 15 18.57 -24.35 31.80
N ARG A 16 19.89 -24.24 31.61
CA ARG A 16 20.51 -23.04 31.05
C ARG A 16 19.84 -22.80 29.70
N ARG A 17 19.04 -21.75 29.56
CA ARG A 17 18.66 -21.27 28.23
C ARG A 17 19.87 -20.53 27.69
N ALA A 18 20.39 -21.06 26.59
CA ALA A 18 21.28 -20.35 25.71
C ALA A 18 20.68 -18.97 25.41
N ILE A 19 21.54 -17.98 25.32
CA ILE A 19 21.23 -16.66 24.81
C ILE A 19 20.53 -16.88 23.47
N ASP A 20 19.27 -16.48 23.36
CA ASP A 20 18.43 -16.71 22.18
C ASP A 20 19.16 -16.14 20.96
N THR A 21 19.57 -17.05 20.08
CA THR A 21 19.84 -16.75 18.67
C THR A 21 18.62 -15.97 18.15
N PRO A 22 18.77 -14.80 17.50
CA PRO A 22 17.62 -14.06 17.00
C PRO A 22 16.75 -15.00 16.16
N SER A 23 15.49 -15.18 16.57
CA SER A 23 14.57 -16.10 15.89
C SER A 23 14.39 -15.65 14.45
N LYS A 24 14.13 -16.62 13.56
CA LYS A 24 13.78 -16.38 12.16
C LYS A 24 12.59 -15.42 11.99
N ASP A 25 11.84 -15.14 13.05
CA ASP A 25 10.70 -14.22 13.04
C ASP A 25 11.14 -12.75 12.89
N SER A 26 12.32 -12.38 13.42
CA SER A 26 12.86 -11.02 13.25
C SER A 26 13.24 -10.71 11.80
N ALA A 27 13.54 -11.74 11.00
CA ALA A 27 13.81 -11.61 9.57
C ALA A 27 12.51 -11.43 8.75
N ASN A 28 11.37 -11.79 9.33
CA ASN A 28 10.04 -11.67 8.72
C ASN A 28 9.31 -10.38 9.11
N LEU A 29 9.91 -9.53 9.96
CA LEU A 29 9.39 -8.21 10.34
C LEU A 29 9.57 -7.13 9.25
N ARG A 30 10.15 -7.50 8.11
CA ARG A 30 9.94 -6.74 6.87
C ARG A 30 8.63 -7.22 6.26
N ASP A 31 7.50 -6.83 6.86
CA ASP A 31 6.37 -6.48 6.01
C ASP A 31 6.94 -5.34 5.16
N LYS A 32 7.47 -5.70 3.99
CA LYS A 32 8.31 -4.82 3.17
C LYS A 32 7.42 -3.64 2.83
N ARG A 33 7.55 -2.55 3.59
CA ARG A 33 6.95 -1.27 3.25
C ARG A 33 7.31 -1.05 1.79
N LEU A 34 6.32 -0.90 0.92
CA LEU A 34 6.60 -0.58 -0.47
C LEU A 34 7.28 0.78 -0.46
N VAL A 35 8.60 0.77 -0.67
CA VAL A 35 9.38 2.00 -0.82
C VAL A 35 9.44 2.27 -2.31
N PHE A 36 8.70 3.27 -2.74
CA PHE A 36 8.78 3.77 -4.11
C PHE A 36 9.84 4.86 -4.18
N TYR A 37 10.83 4.68 -5.05
CA TYR A 37 11.75 5.76 -5.39
C TYR A 37 11.09 6.74 -6.36
N GLN A 38 11.62 7.95 -6.48
CA GLN A 38 11.05 8.98 -7.37
C GLN A 38 10.86 8.47 -8.81
N ALA A 39 11.86 7.76 -9.35
CA ALA A 39 11.79 7.19 -10.69
C ALA A 39 10.67 6.15 -10.86
N ASP A 40 10.31 5.43 -9.79
CA ASP A 40 9.21 4.47 -9.80
C ASP A 40 7.86 5.19 -9.75
N ILE A 41 7.74 6.23 -8.91
CA ILE A 41 6.56 7.09 -8.87
C ILE A 41 6.31 7.73 -10.24
N ASP A 42 7.35 8.19 -10.94
CA ASP A 42 7.20 8.78 -12.27
C ASP A 42 6.69 7.76 -13.31
N LYS A 43 7.14 6.49 -13.22
CA LYS A 43 6.61 5.42 -14.08
C LYS A 43 5.15 5.12 -13.77
N ILE A 44 4.80 5.03 -12.48
CA ILE A 44 3.42 4.80 -12.02
C ILE A 44 2.51 5.93 -12.49
N ASN A 45 2.93 7.18 -12.33
CA ASN A 45 2.19 8.36 -12.76
C ASN A 45 1.86 8.33 -14.24
N LYS A 46 2.84 7.98 -15.09
CA LYS A 46 2.60 7.83 -16.54
C LYS A 46 1.52 6.81 -16.85
N VAL A 47 1.49 5.69 -16.13
CA VAL A 47 0.44 4.66 -16.32
C VAL A 47 -0.93 5.20 -15.89
N LEU A 48 -1.01 5.89 -14.76
CA LEU A 48 -2.28 6.46 -14.27
C LEU A 48 -2.81 7.59 -15.16
N GLU A 49 -1.92 8.42 -15.72
CA GLU A 49 -2.24 9.49 -16.68
C GLU A 49 -2.72 8.94 -18.01
N GLU A 50 -2.06 7.89 -18.53
CA GLU A 50 -2.49 7.20 -19.74
C GLU A 50 -3.89 6.59 -19.53
N PHE A 51 -4.10 5.91 -18.40
CA PHE A 51 -5.41 5.38 -18.02
C PHE A 51 -6.48 6.47 -17.90
N LEU A 52 -6.18 7.58 -17.23
CA LEU A 52 -7.08 8.73 -17.09
C LEU A 52 -7.54 9.23 -18.46
N LYS A 53 -6.59 9.41 -19.38
CA LYS A 53 -6.86 9.89 -20.74
C LYS A 53 -7.69 8.90 -21.56
N LEU A 54 -7.38 7.61 -21.51
CA LEU A 54 -8.05 6.58 -22.30
C LEU A 54 -9.48 6.31 -21.80
N SER A 55 -9.67 6.32 -20.49
CA SER A 55 -10.96 6.01 -19.87
C SER A 55 -11.88 7.22 -19.69
N ASP A 56 -11.37 8.44 -19.81
CA ASP A 56 -12.07 9.68 -19.44
C ASP A 56 -12.62 9.67 -18.00
N SER A 57 -11.91 8.98 -17.09
CA SER A 57 -12.23 8.98 -15.67
C SER A 57 -11.98 10.36 -15.04
N LYS A 58 -12.52 10.61 -13.85
CA LYS A 58 -12.26 11.85 -13.10
C LYS A 58 -10.88 11.81 -12.45
N ALA A 59 -10.60 10.71 -11.78
CA ALA A 59 -9.37 10.52 -11.04
C ALA A 59 -9.03 9.04 -10.90
N ASN A 60 -7.73 8.74 -10.90
CA ASN A 60 -7.18 7.43 -10.59
C ASN A 60 -6.19 7.58 -9.45
N LEU A 61 -6.36 6.77 -8.40
CA LEU A 61 -5.57 6.80 -7.18
C LEU A 61 -4.88 5.45 -7.03
N LEU A 62 -3.62 5.45 -6.62
CA LEU A 62 -2.94 4.25 -6.17
C LEU A 62 -2.73 4.34 -4.65
N ILE A 63 -3.25 3.35 -3.94
CA ILE A 63 -3.32 3.31 -2.48
C ILE A 63 -2.67 2.01 -2.02
N ASP A 64 -1.88 2.02 -0.94
CA ASP A 64 -1.37 0.79 -0.34
C ASP A 64 -2.44 0.10 0.54
N LYS A 65 -2.22 -1.16 0.95
CA LYS A 65 -3.17 -1.91 1.78
C LYS A 65 -3.39 -1.28 3.16
N GLU A 66 -2.47 -0.44 3.62
CA GLU A 66 -2.53 0.31 4.88
C GLU A 66 -3.40 1.58 4.78
N GLY A 67 -3.77 2.00 3.56
CA GLY A 67 -4.61 3.17 3.32
C GLY A 67 -3.84 4.47 3.10
N HIS A 68 -2.53 4.40 2.83
CA HIS A 68 -1.76 5.56 2.38
C HIS A 68 -1.91 5.76 0.88
N LEU A 69 -2.09 7.02 0.48
CA LEU A 69 -2.02 7.40 -0.92
C LEU A 69 -0.56 7.32 -1.41
N VAL A 70 -0.30 6.47 -2.40
CA VAL A 70 1.00 6.39 -3.09
C VAL A 70 1.13 7.54 -4.08
N THR A 71 0.15 7.65 -4.98
CA THR A 71 0.08 8.73 -5.97
C THR A 71 -1.31 8.80 -6.60
N LYS A 72 -1.56 9.83 -7.41
CA LYS A 72 -2.85 10.12 -8.04
C LYS A 72 -2.70 10.83 -9.38
N ALA A 73 -3.69 10.66 -10.26
CA ALA A 73 -3.85 11.40 -11.50
C ALA A 73 -5.30 11.90 -11.63
N GLY A 74 -5.48 13.07 -12.25
CA GLY A 74 -6.80 13.66 -12.53
C GLY A 74 -7.30 14.65 -11.47
N HIS A 75 -8.59 14.99 -11.56
CA HIS A 75 -9.18 16.03 -10.73
C HIS A 75 -9.51 15.49 -9.34
N THR A 76 -8.70 15.88 -8.36
CA THR A 76 -8.76 15.34 -6.99
C THR A 76 -8.94 16.39 -5.89
N GLU A 77 -8.98 17.67 -6.26
CA GLU A 77 -9.03 18.81 -5.33
C GLU A 77 -10.34 18.86 -4.50
N THR A 78 -11.40 18.24 -5.01
CA THR A 78 -12.72 18.22 -4.36
C THR A 78 -12.86 17.16 -3.27
N TYR A 79 -11.86 16.29 -3.08
CA TYR A 79 -11.95 15.19 -2.13
C TYR A 79 -10.79 15.21 -1.13
N ASP A 80 -11.08 14.89 0.12
CA ASP A 80 -10.05 14.56 1.11
C ASP A 80 -9.45 13.19 0.77
N MET A 81 -8.32 13.22 0.07
CA MET A 81 -7.60 12.04 -0.40
C MET A 81 -7.15 11.12 0.72
N SER A 82 -6.80 11.67 1.88
CA SER A 82 -6.37 10.88 3.05
C SER A 82 -7.54 10.06 3.58
N THR A 83 -8.70 10.72 3.73
CA THR A 83 -9.95 10.05 4.13
C THR A 83 -10.38 9.02 3.08
N VAL A 84 -10.34 9.36 1.79
CA VAL A 84 -10.68 8.41 0.71
C VAL A 84 -9.77 7.17 0.77
N SER A 85 -8.46 7.36 0.93
CA SER A 85 -7.49 6.25 0.93
C SER A 85 -7.70 5.31 2.13
N ALA A 86 -7.91 5.87 3.33
CA ALA A 86 -8.21 5.09 4.52
C ALA A 86 -9.54 4.30 4.38
N LEU A 87 -10.58 4.93 3.82
CA LEU A 87 -11.87 4.27 3.58
C LEU A 87 -11.76 3.15 2.53
N VAL A 88 -10.96 3.35 1.48
CA VAL A 88 -10.71 2.32 0.46
C VAL A 88 -10.04 1.10 1.07
N ALA A 89 -8.96 1.30 1.84
CA ALA A 89 -8.27 0.20 2.51
C ALA A 89 -9.20 -0.53 3.51
N GLY A 90 -9.95 0.22 4.32
CA GLY A 90 -10.91 -0.34 5.26
C GLY A 90 -12.04 -1.13 4.57
N SER A 91 -12.59 -0.60 3.48
CA SER A 91 -13.62 -1.26 2.67
C SER A 91 -13.09 -2.57 2.08
N PHE A 92 -11.90 -2.54 1.49
CA PHE A 92 -11.27 -3.72 0.91
C PHE A 92 -11.00 -4.79 1.96
N ALA A 93 -10.39 -4.42 3.10
CA ALA A 93 -10.13 -5.31 4.22
C ALA A 93 -11.42 -5.97 4.76
N ALA A 94 -12.49 -5.19 4.92
CA ALA A 94 -13.78 -5.72 5.36
C ALA A 94 -14.38 -6.74 4.37
N THR A 95 -14.16 -6.54 3.07
CA THR A 95 -14.68 -7.46 2.04
C THR A 95 -13.89 -8.76 1.91
N ARG A 96 -12.66 -8.85 2.43
CA ARG A 96 -11.89 -10.12 2.45
C ARG A 96 -12.57 -11.20 3.27
N GLU A 97 -13.18 -10.84 4.41
CA GLU A 97 -13.95 -11.82 5.19
C GLU A 97 -15.18 -12.32 4.41
N MET A 98 -15.81 -11.46 3.62
CA MET A 98 -16.91 -11.88 2.73
C MET A 98 -16.41 -12.83 1.64
N ALA A 99 -15.27 -12.54 1.01
CA ALA A 99 -14.66 -13.42 0.00
C ALA A 99 -14.37 -14.81 0.58
N ARG A 100 -13.76 -14.86 1.78
CA ARG A 100 -13.45 -16.10 2.49
C ARG A 100 -14.69 -16.94 2.78
N LEU A 101 -15.81 -16.30 3.17
CA LEU A 101 -17.08 -17.00 3.39
C LEU A 101 -17.65 -17.63 2.11
N LEU A 102 -17.32 -17.07 0.95
CA LEU A 102 -17.71 -17.60 -0.36
C LEU A 102 -16.71 -18.62 -0.93
N GLY A 103 -15.60 -18.88 -0.24
CA GLY A 103 -14.54 -19.78 -0.70
C GLY A 103 -13.53 -19.13 -1.65
N GLU A 104 -13.52 -17.81 -1.73
CA GLU A 104 -12.56 -17.01 -2.50
C GLU A 104 -11.45 -16.49 -1.58
N ASP A 105 -10.24 -16.29 -2.11
CA ASP A 105 -9.14 -15.71 -1.34
C ASP A 105 -9.39 -14.21 -1.07
N GLU A 106 -9.81 -13.48 -2.12
CA GLU A 106 -10.21 -12.08 -2.05
C GLU A 106 -10.98 -11.63 -3.31
N PHE A 107 -11.70 -10.52 -3.22
CA PHE A 107 -12.28 -9.89 -4.40
C PHE A 107 -11.24 -9.00 -5.09
N SER A 108 -10.92 -9.30 -6.35
CA SER A 108 -9.98 -8.48 -7.14
C SER A 108 -10.58 -7.16 -7.64
N LEU A 109 -11.91 -7.02 -7.60
CA LEU A 109 -12.61 -5.83 -8.07
C LEU A 109 -13.86 -5.56 -7.23
N LEU A 110 -14.01 -4.32 -6.77
CA LEU A 110 -15.22 -3.81 -6.12
C LEU A 110 -15.75 -2.61 -6.90
N PHE A 111 -17.07 -2.46 -6.95
CA PHE A 111 -17.70 -1.34 -7.64
C PHE A 111 -18.84 -0.77 -6.80
N HIS A 112 -18.83 0.54 -6.61
CA HIS A 112 -19.87 1.26 -5.92
C HIS A 112 -20.46 2.32 -6.84
N GLN A 113 -21.77 2.20 -7.08
CA GLN A 113 -22.52 3.13 -7.90
C GLN A 113 -23.07 4.27 -7.05
N GLY A 114 -22.73 5.50 -7.40
CA GLY A 114 -23.35 6.69 -6.81
C GLY A 114 -24.39 7.30 -7.76
N LYS A 115 -25.03 8.38 -7.30
CA LYS A 115 -25.95 9.15 -8.14
C LYS A 115 -25.26 10.01 -9.20
N ARG A 116 -24.00 10.38 -8.97
CA ARG A 116 -23.21 11.25 -9.85
C ARG A 116 -21.85 10.62 -10.16
N ASP A 117 -21.13 10.31 -9.09
CA ASP A 117 -19.83 9.68 -9.18
C ASP A 117 -19.92 8.21 -8.81
N ASN A 118 -19.20 7.39 -9.55
CA ASN A 118 -18.99 5.98 -9.26
C ASN A 118 -17.53 5.77 -8.86
N ILE A 119 -17.27 4.73 -8.08
CA ILE A 119 -15.91 4.32 -7.72
C ILE A 119 -15.70 2.83 -7.97
N GLN A 120 -14.64 2.51 -8.71
CA GLN A 120 -14.15 1.15 -8.90
C GLN A 120 -12.85 0.99 -8.11
N LEU A 121 -12.77 -0.07 -7.31
CA LEU A 121 -11.55 -0.49 -6.63
C LEU A 121 -11.02 -1.72 -7.35
N THR A 122 -9.74 -1.73 -7.69
CA THR A 122 -9.07 -2.84 -8.37
C THR A 122 -7.81 -3.18 -7.61
N LEU A 123 -7.71 -4.41 -7.13
CA LEU A 123 -6.49 -4.90 -6.50
C LEU A 123 -5.40 -5.08 -7.57
N ILE A 124 -4.17 -4.65 -7.25
CA ILE A 124 -3.00 -4.78 -8.12
C ILE A 124 -1.86 -5.41 -7.31
N GLY A 125 -1.48 -6.63 -7.70
CA GLY A 125 -0.62 -7.48 -6.89
C GLY A 125 -1.23 -7.71 -5.51
N ASP A 126 -0.40 -7.87 -4.49
CA ASP A 126 -0.86 -8.25 -3.15
C ASP A 126 -0.94 -7.08 -2.16
N ARG A 127 -0.57 -5.86 -2.61
CA ARG A 127 -0.24 -4.74 -1.70
C ARG A 127 -0.85 -3.40 -2.07
N THR A 128 -1.43 -3.25 -3.26
CA THR A 128 -1.95 -1.96 -3.71
C THR A 128 -3.34 -2.07 -4.29
N ILE A 129 -4.14 -1.03 -4.08
CA ILE A 129 -5.49 -0.87 -4.57
C ILE A 129 -5.51 0.36 -5.46
N MET A 130 -5.93 0.18 -6.71
CA MET A 130 -6.23 1.29 -7.60
C MET A 130 -7.70 1.69 -7.47
N ALA A 131 -7.95 2.91 -7.02
CA ALA A 131 -9.30 3.47 -6.94
C ALA A 131 -9.53 4.43 -8.11
N THR A 132 -10.57 4.16 -8.91
CA THR A 132 -10.96 4.96 -10.07
C THR A 132 -12.30 5.62 -9.82
N ILE A 133 -12.33 6.95 -9.87
CA ILE A 133 -13.55 7.76 -9.73
C ILE A 133 -13.96 8.21 -11.13
N PHE A 134 -15.24 8.04 -11.48
CA PHE A 134 -15.75 8.43 -12.79
C PHE A 134 -17.24 8.79 -12.75
N ASP A 135 -17.69 9.54 -13.75
CA ASP A 135 -19.07 9.97 -13.93
C ASP A 135 -19.58 9.61 -15.33
N GLU A 136 -20.68 10.25 -15.74
CA GLU A 136 -21.36 10.05 -17.02
C GLU A 136 -20.52 10.30 -18.28
N ARG A 137 -19.31 10.88 -18.15
CA ARG A 137 -18.38 11.04 -19.27
C ARG A 137 -17.83 9.71 -19.79
N THR A 138 -17.89 8.66 -18.97
CA THR A 138 -17.44 7.32 -19.33
C THR A 138 -18.38 6.23 -18.82
N THR A 139 -18.11 4.99 -19.22
CA THR A 139 -18.89 3.82 -18.80
C THR A 139 -18.04 2.91 -17.94
N ILE A 140 -18.70 2.11 -17.09
CA ILE A 140 -18.03 1.05 -16.32
C ILE A 140 -17.25 0.09 -17.23
N GLY A 141 -17.72 -0.17 -18.45
CA GLY A 141 -17.02 -1.04 -19.40
C GLY A 141 -15.67 -0.46 -19.84
N MET A 142 -15.64 0.82 -20.18
CA MET A 142 -14.41 1.54 -20.55
C MET A 142 -13.43 1.63 -19.39
N VAL A 143 -13.94 1.96 -18.20
CA VAL A 143 -13.13 1.98 -16.97
C VAL A 143 -12.53 0.61 -16.69
N ARG A 144 -13.31 -0.48 -16.79
CA ARG A 144 -12.81 -1.85 -16.58
C ARG A 144 -11.76 -2.25 -17.61
N LEU A 145 -11.96 -1.91 -18.89
CA LEU A 145 -11.02 -2.23 -19.96
C LEU A 145 -9.65 -1.60 -19.66
N TYR A 146 -9.62 -0.29 -19.44
CA TYR A 146 -8.35 0.40 -19.25
C TYR A 146 -7.77 0.23 -17.83
N ALA A 147 -8.61 -0.01 -16.82
CA ALA A 147 -8.12 -0.42 -15.50
C ALA A 147 -7.35 -1.74 -15.60
N LYS A 148 -7.84 -2.72 -16.35
CA LYS A 148 -7.13 -3.98 -16.57
C LYS A 148 -5.78 -3.77 -17.24
N GLU A 149 -5.72 -2.92 -18.27
CA GLU A 149 -4.46 -2.58 -18.95
C GLU A 149 -3.47 -1.86 -18.01
N ALA A 150 -3.95 -0.90 -17.23
CA ALA A 150 -3.17 -0.19 -16.23
C ALA A 150 -2.63 -1.15 -15.15
N SER A 151 -3.48 -2.05 -14.64
CA SER A 151 -3.10 -3.04 -13.63
C SER A 151 -1.96 -3.94 -14.11
N MET A 152 -1.97 -4.38 -15.38
CA MET A 152 -0.86 -5.18 -15.92
C MET A 152 0.46 -4.40 -15.98
N LYS A 153 0.41 -3.12 -16.39
CA LYS A 153 1.61 -2.25 -16.45
C LYS A 153 2.15 -1.96 -15.04
N LEU A 154 1.27 -1.70 -14.09
CA LEU A 154 1.62 -1.45 -12.69
C LEU A 154 2.20 -2.70 -12.02
N ALA A 155 1.57 -3.87 -12.19
CA ALA A 155 2.09 -5.13 -11.67
C ALA A 155 3.53 -5.40 -12.14
N LYS A 156 3.81 -5.23 -13.44
CA LYS A 156 5.18 -5.33 -13.98
C LYS A 156 6.14 -4.34 -13.32
N THR A 157 5.69 -3.10 -13.11
CA THR A 157 6.50 -2.07 -12.44
C THR A 157 6.82 -2.48 -11.00
N PHE A 158 5.85 -3.06 -10.27
CA PHE A 158 6.06 -3.55 -8.91
C PHE A 158 7.01 -4.74 -8.85
N GLU A 159 6.90 -5.69 -9.78
CA GLU A 159 7.86 -6.80 -9.90
C GLU A 159 9.30 -6.31 -10.14
N GLU A 160 9.48 -5.26 -10.95
CA GLU A 160 10.79 -4.64 -11.16
C GLU A 160 11.33 -3.95 -9.89
N ILE A 161 10.46 -3.35 -9.07
CA ILE A 161 10.81 -2.74 -7.79
C ILE A 161 11.23 -3.82 -6.79
N ASP A 162 10.41 -4.85 -6.62
CA ASP A 162 10.66 -5.94 -5.69
C ASP A 162 11.98 -6.65 -5.98
N LYS A 163 12.30 -6.89 -7.26
CA LYS A 163 13.61 -7.46 -7.67
C LYS A 163 14.79 -6.59 -7.24
N ARG A 164 14.71 -5.26 -7.43
CA ARG A 164 15.80 -4.37 -6.99
C ARG A 164 15.99 -4.36 -5.46
N ILE A 165 14.89 -4.50 -4.72
CA ILE A 165 14.92 -4.61 -3.26
C ILE A 165 15.57 -5.94 -2.83
N ASP A 166 15.21 -7.04 -3.49
CA ASP A 166 15.75 -8.37 -3.20
C ASP A 166 17.23 -8.52 -3.57
N ASP A 167 17.64 -7.91 -4.68
CA ASP A 167 19.04 -7.89 -5.12
C ASP A 167 19.92 -6.95 -4.28
N GLY A 168 19.35 -6.25 -3.29
CA GLY A 168 20.06 -5.29 -2.44
C GLY A 168 20.54 -4.03 -3.18
N THR A 169 20.18 -3.88 -4.45
CA THR A 169 20.54 -2.73 -5.31
C THR A 169 19.68 -1.50 -5.03
N ALA A 170 18.60 -1.66 -4.26
CA ALA A 170 17.83 -0.58 -3.65
C ALA A 170 18.60 0.14 -2.51
N GLY A 171 19.79 -0.34 -2.13
CA GLY A 171 20.62 0.29 -1.12
C GLY A 171 20.95 1.73 -1.48
N LEU A 172 20.53 2.65 -0.60
CA LEU A 172 21.00 4.04 -0.43
C LEU A 172 21.92 4.49 -1.56
N SER A 173 21.39 5.27 -2.52
CA SER A 173 22.29 6.03 -3.38
C SER A 173 23.22 6.85 -2.48
N ASP A 174 24.49 6.96 -2.83
CA ASP A 174 25.45 7.83 -2.13
C ASP A 174 24.90 9.27 -2.00
N ASP A 175 24.02 9.64 -2.94
CA ASP A 175 23.24 10.88 -2.97
C ASP A 175 22.31 11.05 -1.75
N PHE A 176 21.65 9.98 -1.31
CA PHE A 176 20.75 10.00 -0.14
C PHE A 176 21.53 10.16 1.17
N GLY A 177 22.74 9.59 1.25
CA GLY A 177 23.62 9.76 2.42
C GLY A 177 24.05 11.21 2.60
N ALA A 178 24.50 11.83 1.52
CA ALA A 178 24.95 13.22 1.53
C ALA A 178 23.81 14.23 1.77
N GLU A 179 22.63 14.03 1.16
CA GLU A 179 21.47 14.89 1.41
C GLU A 179 20.90 14.72 2.83
N ALA A 180 20.86 13.51 3.36
CA ALA A 180 20.33 13.26 4.70
C ALA A 180 21.21 13.89 5.78
N GLU A 181 22.53 13.79 5.64
CA GLU A 181 23.49 14.39 6.58
C GLU A 181 23.37 15.92 6.60
N GLY A 182 23.29 16.56 5.42
CA GLY A 182 23.10 18.01 5.32
C GLY A 182 21.76 18.51 5.90
N ARG A 183 20.67 17.75 5.73
CA ARG A 183 19.35 18.13 6.27
C ARG A 183 19.22 17.90 7.77
N LEU A 184 19.92 16.91 8.33
CA LEU A 184 19.94 16.67 9.77
C LEU A 184 20.69 17.79 10.50
N ASP A 185 21.81 18.24 9.96
CA ASP A 185 22.56 19.37 10.51
C ASP A 185 21.75 20.68 10.46
N GLU A 186 20.95 20.91 9.42
CA GLU A 186 20.05 22.07 9.34
C GLU A 186 18.89 22.01 10.35
N PHE A 187 18.40 20.81 10.68
CA PHE A 187 17.25 20.64 11.59
C PHE A 187 17.64 20.60 13.07
N PHE A 188 18.86 20.18 13.39
CA PHE A 188 19.34 19.98 14.76
C PHE A 188 20.53 20.87 15.16
N GLY A 189 21.08 21.65 14.21
CA GLY A 189 22.17 22.62 14.42
C GLY A 189 21.71 23.97 14.96
#